data_AF-A0A7V9BVN8-F1
#
_entry.id   AF-A0A7V9BVN8-F1
#
_cell.length_a   1.000
_cell.length_b   1.000
_cell.length_c   1.000
_cell.angle_alpha   90.00
_cell.angle_beta   90.00
_cell.angle_gamma   90.00
#
_symmetry.space_group_name_H-M   'P 1'
#
loop_
_entity.id
_entity.type
_entity.pdbx_description
1 polymer ?
#
loop_
_entity_poly.entity_id
_entity_poly.type
_entity_poly.pdbx_seq_one_letter_code
_entity_poly.pdbx_strand_id
1 'polypeptide(L)'
;MLQVHTCVSVHCDRCQEALGGPLVQAHYRTEKAALDAAAAQGWRTGPGRRLLCSACAPVLTCDAEGHDFSTWRHPVTANGQPALSEYRHCWRCCRHESHPATHSNHDGGDLR
;
A
#
# COMPACT_ATOMS: atom_id res chain seq x y z
N MET A 1 -38.76 -21.21 -11.35
CA MET A 1 -38.91 -20.46 -10.08
C MET A 1 -37.55 -19.86 -9.74
N LEU A 2 -37.45 -18.54 -9.59
CA LEU A 2 -36.20 -17.85 -9.25
C LEU A 2 -36.22 -17.53 -7.74
N GLN A 3 -35.12 -17.82 -7.04
CA GLN A 3 -34.89 -17.39 -5.67
C GLN A 3 -33.80 -16.32 -5.65
N VAL A 4 -34.08 -15.21 -4.96
CA VAL A 4 -33.14 -14.11 -4.75
C VAL A 4 -32.59 -14.24 -3.34
N HIS A 5 -31.27 -14.14 -3.21
CA HIS A 5 -30.58 -14.13 -1.92
C HIS A 5 -29.80 -12.83 -1.75
N THR A 6 -29.83 -12.28 -0.54
CA THR A 6 -28.93 -11.21 -0.11
C THR A 6 -27.68 -11.83 0.52
N CYS A 7 -26.51 -11.32 0.17
CA CYS A 7 -25.24 -11.76 0.72
C CYS A 7 -24.36 -10.56 1.08
N VAL A 8 -23.34 -10.82 1.90
CA VAL A 8 -22.32 -9.86 2.30
C VAL A 8 -21.00 -10.26 1.64
N SER A 9 -20.34 -9.31 1.00
CA SER A 9 -18.95 -9.42 0.56
C SER A 9 -18.08 -8.47 1.38
N VAL A 10 -16.80 -8.80 1.49
CA VAL A 10 -15.83 -8.00 2.26
C VAL A 10 -14.81 -7.43 1.29
N HIS A 11 -14.56 -6.13 1.38
CA HIS A 11 -13.59 -5.42 0.56
C HIS A 11 -12.59 -4.68 1.43
N CYS A 12 -11.34 -4.65 1.00
CA CYS A 12 -10.31 -3.85 1.66
C CYS A 12 -10.61 -2.37 1.42
N ASP A 13 -10.73 -1.56 2.48
CA ASP A 13 -11.03 -0.13 2.31
C ASP A 13 -9.97 0.62 1.51
N ARG A 14 -8.73 0.09 1.45
CA ARG A 14 -7.62 0.73 0.74
C ARG A 14 -7.49 0.30 -0.71
N CYS A 15 -7.33 -1.00 -0.97
CA CYS A 15 -7.09 -1.50 -2.32
C CYS A 15 -8.35 -2.01 -3.01
N GLN A 16 -9.51 -2.02 -2.33
CA GLN A 16 -10.81 -2.49 -2.83
C GLN A 16 -10.88 -3.98 -3.21
N GLU A 17 -9.75 -4.71 -3.09
CA GLU A 17 -9.68 -6.16 -3.25
C GLU A 17 -10.68 -6.88 -2.35
N ALA A 18 -11.35 -7.88 -2.92
CA ALA A 18 -12.32 -8.69 -2.20
C ALA A 18 -11.64 -9.76 -1.34
N LEU A 19 -12.28 -10.12 -0.23
CA LEU A 19 -11.94 -11.33 0.50
C LEU A 19 -12.15 -12.56 -0.41
N GLY A 20 -11.10 -13.38 -0.55
CA GLY A 20 -11.02 -14.44 -1.56
C GLY A 20 -9.98 -14.18 -2.66
N GLY A 21 -9.56 -12.92 -2.84
CA GLY A 21 -8.50 -12.51 -3.77
C GLY A 21 -9.00 -11.90 -5.09
N PRO A 22 -8.10 -11.50 -6.00
CA PRO A 22 -8.40 -10.66 -7.16
C PRO A 22 -9.32 -11.29 -8.21
N LEU A 23 -9.53 -12.62 -8.15
CA LEU A 23 -10.36 -13.36 -9.10
C LEU A 23 -11.59 -14.00 -8.44
N VAL A 24 -11.72 -13.91 -7.11
CA VAL A 24 -12.78 -14.58 -6.36
C VAL A 24 -13.31 -13.66 -5.27
N GLN A 25 -14.59 -13.30 -5.38
CA GLN A 25 -15.32 -12.62 -4.32
C GLN A 25 -16.06 -13.67 -3.46
N ALA A 26 -15.65 -13.81 -2.21
CA ALA A 26 -16.38 -14.64 -1.26
C ALA A 26 -17.65 -13.92 -0.78
N HIS A 27 -18.76 -14.68 -0.75
CA HIS A 27 -20.05 -14.19 -0.29
C HIS A 27 -20.49 -14.95 0.96
N TYR A 28 -21.01 -14.20 1.93
CA TYR A 28 -21.40 -14.73 3.24
C TYR A 28 -22.86 -14.39 3.52
N ARG A 29 -23.51 -15.22 4.34
CA ARG A 29 -24.91 -15.01 4.74
C ARG A 29 -25.08 -13.84 5.72
N THR A 30 -24.08 -13.58 6.56
CA THR A 30 -24.14 -12.54 7.60
C THR A 30 -22.83 -11.76 7.64
N GLU A 31 -22.91 -10.51 8.12
CA GLU A 31 -21.74 -9.66 8.34
C GLU A 31 -20.75 -10.30 9.31
N LYS A 32 -21.24 -10.88 10.41
CA LYS A 32 -20.39 -11.59 11.38
C LYS A 32 -19.58 -12.71 10.73
N ALA A 33 -20.21 -13.57 9.92
CA ALA A 33 -19.48 -14.65 9.24
C ALA A 33 -18.43 -14.12 8.26
N ALA A 34 -18.72 -13.00 7.59
CA ALA A 34 -17.79 -12.34 6.69
C ALA A 34 -16.57 -11.76 7.44
N LEU A 35 -16.81 -11.11 8.58
CA LEU A 35 -15.76 -10.56 9.45
C LEU A 35 -14.92 -11.67 10.11
N ASP A 36 -15.55 -12.75 10.58
CA ASP A 36 -14.86 -13.90 11.14
C ASP A 36 -13.93 -14.54 10.09
N ALA A 37 -14.41 -14.68 8.84
CA ALA A 37 -13.60 -15.18 7.73
C ALA A 37 -12.45 -14.22 7.35
N ALA A 38 -12.69 -12.91 7.36
CA ALA A 38 -11.66 -11.91 7.11
C ALA A 38 -10.55 -11.99 8.17
N ALA A 39 -10.94 -12.04 9.45
CA ALA A 39 -10.01 -12.16 10.57
C ALA A 39 -9.18 -13.46 10.47
N ALA A 40 -9.80 -14.58 10.10
CA ALA A 40 -9.11 -15.85 9.87
C ALA A 40 -8.07 -15.77 8.72
N GLN A 41 -8.27 -14.88 7.74
CA GLN A 41 -7.30 -14.61 6.66
C GLN A 41 -6.31 -13.47 7.00
N GLY A 42 -6.24 -13.05 8.26
CA GLY A 42 -5.29 -12.03 8.73
C GLY A 42 -5.66 -10.60 8.33
N TRP A 43 -6.92 -10.35 7.95
CA TRP A 43 -7.40 -8.98 7.78
C TRP A 43 -7.49 -8.29 9.14
N ARG A 44 -7.26 -6.97 9.17
CA ARG A 44 -7.19 -6.20 10.41
C ARG A 44 -8.16 -5.03 10.36
N THR A 45 -8.80 -4.77 11.50
CA THR A 45 -9.58 -3.56 11.72
C THR A 45 -8.67 -2.43 12.21
N GLY A 46 -8.83 -1.25 11.59
CA GLY A 46 -8.14 -0.02 11.94
C GLY A 46 -9.08 1.04 12.51
N PRO A 47 -8.55 2.23 12.83
CA PRO A 47 -9.34 3.37 13.30
C PRO A 47 -10.50 3.71 12.37
N GLY A 48 -11.65 4.06 12.95
CA GLY A 48 -12.87 4.38 12.19
C GLY A 48 -13.56 3.17 11.57
N ARG A 49 -13.34 1.97 12.13
CA ARG A 49 -13.90 0.69 11.63
C ARG A 49 -13.43 0.34 10.21
N ARG A 50 -12.29 0.89 9.78
CA ARG A 50 -11.68 0.49 8.51
C ARG A 50 -11.25 -0.96 8.56
N LEU A 51 -11.52 -1.74 7.53
CA LEU A 51 -11.11 -3.12 7.39
C LEU A 51 -10.09 -3.24 6.25
N LEU A 52 -8.91 -3.75 6.57
CA LEU A 52 -7.79 -3.83 5.64
C LEU A 52 -7.36 -5.28 5.43
N CYS A 53 -7.10 -5.63 4.17
CA CYS A 53 -6.49 -6.91 3.85
C CYS A 53 -5.08 -7.03 4.44
N SER A 54 -4.59 -8.26 4.59
CA SER A 54 -3.27 -8.55 5.17
C SER A 54 -2.13 -7.77 4.49
N ALA A 55 -2.21 -7.55 3.17
CA ALA A 55 -1.22 -6.77 2.42
C ALA A 55 -1.29 -5.26 2.72
N CYS A 56 -2.48 -4.71 3.01
CA CYS A 56 -2.67 -3.29 3.31
C CYS A 56 -2.53 -2.98 4.81
N ALA A 57 -2.72 -3.97 5.68
CA ALA A 57 -2.69 -3.86 7.13
C ALA A 57 -1.42 -3.21 7.71
N PRO A 58 -0.22 -3.33 7.13
CA PRO A 58 0.98 -2.63 7.63
C PRO A 58 0.84 -1.10 7.68
N VAL A 59 -0.10 -0.51 6.94
CA VAL A 59 -0.39 0.94 7.05
C VAL A 59 -0.82 1.34 8.45
N LEU A 60 -1.50 0.46 9.19
CA LEU A 60 -1.97 0.75 10.55
C LEU A 60 -0.78 0.92 11.50
N THR A 61 0.26 0.11 11.33
CA THR A 61 1.51 0.26 12.09
C THR A 61 2.21 1.56 11.70
N CYS A 62 2.29 1.89 10.41
CA CYS A 62 2.91 3.14 9.97
C CYS A 62 2.16 4.40 10.42
N ASP A 63 0.83 4.34 10.52
CA ASP A 63 0.01 5.45 11.02
C ASP A 63 0.26 5.68 12.53
N ALA A 64 0.58 4.63 13.29
CA ALA A 64 0.81 4.70 14.73
C ALA A 64 2.28 5.02 15.10
N GLU A 65 3.24 4.43 14.39
CA GLU A 65 4.66 4.47 14.74
C GLU A 65 5.51 5.33 13.79
N GLY A 66 4.93 5.77 12.67
CA GLY A 66 5.66 6.38 11.57
C GLY A 66 6.15 5.38 10.52
N HIS A 67 6.59 5.92 9.39
CA HIS A 67 7.06 5.12 8.26
C HIS A 67 8.52 4.72 8.45
N ASP A 68 8.80 3.44 8.24
CA ASP A 68 10.16 2.90 8.17
C ASP A 68 10.66 2.96 6.72
N PHE A 69 11.18 4.12 6.34
CA PHE A 69 11.65 4.40 4.98
C PHE A 69 13.06 3.88 4.73
N SER A 70 13.30 3.38 3.51
CA SER A 70 14.66 3.23 3.00
C SER A 70 15.38 4.58 2.95
N THR A 71 16.72 4.54 2.81
CA THR A 71 17.47 5.71 2.36
C THR A 71 16.94 6.17 1.00
N TRP A 72 17.12 7.46 0.70
CA TRP A 72 16.87 8.00 -0.64
C TRP A 72 17.74 7.27 -1.67
N ARG A 73 17.13 6.97 -2.81
CA ARG A 73 17.76 6.31 -3.96
C ARG A 73 17.66 7.24 -5.15
N HIS A 74 18.77 7.37 -5.86
CA HIS A 74 18.85 8.13 -7.10
C HIS A 74 18.96 7.16 -8.28
N PRO A 75 17.84 6.81 -8.95
CA PRO A 75 17.88 5.83 -10.03
C PRO A 75 18.60 6.42 -11.25
N VAL A 76 19.26 5.54 -12.00
CA VAL A 76 19.80 5.88 -13.32
C VAL A 76 18.80 5.45 -14.40
N THR A 77 18.63 6.30 -15.40
CA THR A 77 17.84 6.01 -16.60
C THR A 77 18.49 4.88 -17.42
N ALA A 78 17.74 4.32 -18.38
CA ALA A 78 18.27 3.31 -19.29
C ALA A 78 19.51 3.77 -20.08
N ASN A 79 19.66 5.09 -20.26
CA ASN A 79 20.80 5.71 -20.95
C ASN A 79 21.96 6.06 -19.99
N GLY A 80 21.94 5.59 -18.75
CA GLY A 80 22.96 5.83 -17.74
C GLY A 80 22.94 7.23 -17.10
N GLN A 81 22.01 8.11 -17.49
CA GLN A 81 21.87 9.44 -16.89
C GLN A 81 21.12 9.36 -15.56
N PRO A 82 21.53 10.09 -14.51
CA PRO A 82 20.76 10.18 -13.26
C PRO A 82 19.35 10.70 -13.50
N ALA A 83 18.36 10.15 -12.80
CA ALA A 83 16.98 10.64 -12.88
C ALA A 83 16.85 12.04 -12.27
N LEU A 84 15.83 12.80 -12.67
CA LEU A 84 15.57 14.13 -12.10
C LEU A 84 14.93 14.08 -10.71
N SER A 85 14.69 12.89 -10.17
CA SER A 85 14.06 12.68 -8.88
C SER A 85 14.75 11.59 -8.09
N GLU A 86 14.82 11.78 -6.78
CA GLU A 86 15.15 10.72 -5.84
C GLU A 86 13.86 10.11 -5.29
N TYR A 87 13.94 8.86 -4.85
CA TYR A 87 12.82 8.17 -4.23
C TYR A 87 13.22 7.36 -3.02
N ARG A 88 12.26 7.10 -2.14
CA ARG A 88 12.37 6.10 -1.08
C ARG A 88 11.04 5.37 -0.93
N HIS A 89 11.07 4.22 -0.28
CA HIS A 89 9.86 3.48 0.02
C HIS A 89 9.86 2.99 1.46
N CYS A 90 8.68 2.91 2.05
CA CYS A 90 8.51 2.31 3.35
C CYS A 90 8.55 0.78 3.23
N TRP A 91 9.42 0.12 3.99
CA TRP A 91 9.57 -1.33 3.98
C TRP A 91 8.33 -2.07 4.51
N ARG A 92 7.48 -1.41 5.29
CA ARG A 92 6.29 -1.99 5.90
C ARG A 92 5.07 -1.87 4.99
N CYS A 93 4.71 -0.65 4.61
CA CYS A 93 3.44 -0.36 3.93
C CYS A 93 3.56 -0.03 2.45
N CYS A 94 4.76 -0.18 1.88
CA CYS A 94 5.09 0.12 0.49
C CYS A 94 4.76 1.57 0.05
N ARG A 95 4.57 2.51 0.99
CA ARG A 95 4.40 3.93 0.66
C ARG A 95 5.64 4.42 -0.07
N HIS A 96 5.43 5.10 -1.18
CA HIS A 96 6.47 5.70 -1.99
C HIS A 96 6.50 7.21 -1.76
N GLU A 97 7.71 7.76 -1.65
CA GLU A 97 7.93 9.20 -1.66
C GLU A 97 8.98 9.51 -2.73
N SER A 98 8.80 10.64 -3.41
CA SER A 98 9.74 11.16 -4.38
C SER A 98 9.90 12.66 -4.20
N HIS A 99 11.09 13.18 -4.52
CA HIS A 99 11.35 14.61 -4.61
C HIS A 99 12.30 14.90 -5.77
N PRO A 100 12.34 16.15 -6.26
CA PRO A 100 13.35 16.55 -7.23
C PRO A 100 14.77 16.30 -6.70
N ALA A 101 15.64 15.76 -7.54
CA ALA A 101 17.05 15.63 -7.22
C ALA A 101 17.67 17.03 -7.16
N THR A 102 18.35 17.36 -6.05
CA THR A 102 19.15 18.59 -5.98
C THR A 102 20.38 18.42 -6.86
N HIS A 103 20.38 19.06 -8.04
CA HIS A 103 21.59 19.23 -8.81
C HIS A 103 22.54 20.13 -8.00
N SER A 104 23.55 19.52 -7.37
CA SER A 104 24.72 20.26 -6.92
C SER A 104 25.44 20.77 -8.18
N ASN A 105 25.04 21.94 -8.70
CA ASN A 105 25.86 22.71 -9.62
C ASN A 105 27.14 23.12 -8.87
N HIS A 106 28.13 22.24 -8.84
CA HIS A 106 29.52 22.61 -8.63
C HIS A 106 30.16 22.91 -10.00
N ASP A 107 29.61 23.92 -10.68
CA ASP A 107 30.37 24.67 -11.69
C ASP A 107 31.24 25.69 -10.92
N GLY A 108 32.34 25.19 -10.37
CA GLY A 108 33.42 25.97 -9.82
C GLY A 108 34.71 25.60 -10.54
N GLY A 109 34.74 25.83 -11.86
CA GLY A 109 35.95 25.68 -12.65
C GLY A 109 36.98 26.72 -12.23
N ASP A 110 37.97 26.29 -11.45
CA ASP A 110 39.21 27.05 -11.25
C ASP A 110 40.25 26.48 -12.23
N LEU A 111 40.37 27.10 -13.40
CA LEU A 111 41.51 26.94 -14.29
C LEU A 111 42.53 28.02 -13.93
N ARG A 112 43.60 27.60 -13.25
CA ARG A 112 44.88 28.31 -13.21
C ARG A 112 45.93 27.50 -13.95
#